data_AF-X8AGM1-F1
#
_entry.id   AF-X8AGM1-F1
#
_cell.length_a   1.000
_cell.length_b   1.000
_cell.length_c   1.000
_cell.angle_alpha   90.00
_cell.angle_beta   90.00
_cell.angle_gamma   90.00
#
_symmetry.space_group_name_H-M   'P 1'
#
loop_
_entity.id
_entity.type
_entity.pdbx_description
1 polymer ?
#
loop_
_entity_poly.entity_id
_entity_poly.type
_entity_poly.pdbx_seq_one_letter_code
_entity_poly.pdbx_strand_id
1 'polypeptide(L)'
;MFGWRTEHISDSDEFRYTTAWFGDEQLLGVMDGSGLLPDDGPSTWSIFFGAEDVDKTLQTITDNGGAVLRAAEDTPYGRLASAADPTGAVFNLSSLRR
;
A
#
# COMPACT_ATOMS: atom_id res chain seq x y z
N MET A 1 20.76 6.40 -7.09
CA MET A 1 21.32 5.57 -6.00
C MET A 1 21.13 4.08 -6.26
N PHE A 2 19.94 3.59 -6.65
CA PHE A 2 19.69 2.15 -6.82
C PHE A 2 19.65 1.62 -8.26
N GLY A 3 19.63 2.50 -9.27
CA GLY A 3 19.65 2.09 -10.68
C GLY A 3 18.45 1.25 -11.12
N TRP A 4 17.32 1.34 -10.42
CA TRP A 4 16.12 0.58 -10.74
C TRP A 4 15.58 0.96 -12.11
N ARG A 5 15.14 -0.05 -12.87
CA ARG A 5 14.34 0.16 -14.07
C ARG A 5 12.92 0.53 -13.64
N THR A 6 12.49 1.74 -13.98
CA THR A 6 11.17 2.26 -13.61
C THR A 6 10.25 2.38 -14.81
N GLU A 7 8.95 2.38 -14.54
CA GLU A 7 7.90 2.60 -15.54
C GLU A 7 6.81 3.50 -14.94
N HIS A 8 6.41 4.53 -15.67
CA HIS A 8 5.28 5.35 -15.28
C HIS A 8 4.01 4.60 -15.65
N ILE A 9 3.24 4.19 -14.65
CA ILE A 9 1.93 3.57 -14.85
C ILE A 9 0.88 4.64 -15.11
N SER A 10 1.04 5.81 -14.51
CA SER A 10 0.22 6.99 -14.75
C SER A 10 1.00 8.27 -14.46
N ASP A 11 0.70 9.34 -15.20
CA ASP A 11 1.34 10.65 -15.10
C ASP A 11 0.31 11.79 -15.23
N SER A 12 -0.91 11.59 -14.72
CA SER A 12 -1.95 12.62 -14.68
C SER A 12 -1.96 13.34 -13.33
N ASP A 13 -2.51 14.55 -13.27
CA ASP A 13 -2.59 15.31 -12.02
C ASP A 13 -3.42 14.61 -10.93
N GLU A 14 -4.39 13.78 -11.33
CA GLU A 14 -5.23 13.01 -10.42
C GLU A 14 -4.53 11.76 -9.86
N PHE A 15 -3.62 11.16 -10.62
CA PHE A 15 -2.92 9.95 -10.22
C PHE A 15 -1.56 9.84 -10.91
N ARG A 16 -0.48 10.20 -10.22
CA ARG A 16 0.90 9.93 -10.66
C ARG A 16 1.46 8.75 -9.91
N TYR A 17 1.83 7.70 -10.64
CA TYR A 17 2.31 6.45 -10.08
C TYR A 17 3.39 5.83 -10.95
N THR A 18 4.55 5.56 -10.34
CA THR A 18 5.70 4.92 -10.99
C THR A 18 5.99 3.60 -10.31
N THR A 19 6.22 2.53 -11.06
CA THR A 19 6.68 1.26 -10.52
C THR A 19 8.14 1.01 -10.82
N ALA A 20 8.78 0.17 -10.01
CA ALA A 20 10.13 -0.31 -10.25
C ALA A 20 10.14 -1.83 -10.46
N TRP A 21 10.89 -2.26 -11.47
CA TRP A 21 11.04 -3.64 -11.89
C TRP A 21 12.16 -4.36 -11.13
N PHE A 22 11.86 -5.59 -10.72
CA PHE A 22 12.78 -6.54 -10.10
C PHE A 22 12.67 -7.86 -10.86
N GLY A 23 13.55 -8.08 -11.83
CA GLY A 23 13.38 -9.15 -12.82
C GLY A 23 12.19 -8.86 -13.74
N ASP A 24 11.24 -9.78 -13.77
CA ASP A 24 9.97 -9.72 -14.51
C ASP A 24 8.77 -9.28 -13.66
N GLU A 25 8.99 -8.90 -12.41
CA GLU A 25 7.94 -8.44 -11.50
C GLU A 25 8.10 -6.95 -11.14
N GLN A 26 6.98 -6.28 -10.89
CA GLN A 26 6.93 -4.92 -10.34
C GLN A 26 6.64 -5.01 -8.84
N LEU A 27 7.67 -4.85 -8.01
CA LEU A 27 7.57 -5.06 -6.54
C LEU A 27 7.53 -3.78 -5.72
N LEU A 28 7.62 -2.63 -6.39
CA LEU A 28 7.68 -1.33 -5.72
C LEU A 28 6.91 -0.31 -6.54
N GLY A 29 6.22 0.58 -5.83
CA GLY A 29 5.55 1.72 -6.40
C GLY A 29 5.88 3.00 -5.65
N VAL A 30 5.89 4.11 -6.39
CA VAL A 30 6.06 5.47 -5.90
C VAL A 30 4.85 6.25 -6.37
N MET A 31 4.05 6.70 -5.41
CA MET A 31 2.86 7.51 -5.63
C MET A 31 3.18 8.96 -5.30
N ASP A 32 2.67 9.89 -6.12
CA ASP A 32 2.59 11.28 -5.67
C ASP A 32 1.59 11.39 -4.51
N GLY A 33 2.10 11.73 -3.33
CA GLY A 33 1.32 11.86 -2.09
C GLY A 33 0.73 13.25 -1.85
N SER A 34 0.91 14.22 -2.74
CA SER A 34 0.51 15.63 -2.52
C SER A 34 -0.97 15.85 -2.21
N GLY A 35 -1.87 14.96 -2.66
CA GLY A 35 -3.30 14.99 -2.31
C GLY A 35 -3.70 14.10 -1.12
N LEU A 36 -2.75 13.35 -0.54
CA LEU A 36 -3.00 12.33 0.49
C LEU A 36 -2.26 12.62 1.80
N LEU A 37 -1.12 13.31 1.72
CA LEU A 37 -0.31 13.74 2.85
C LEU A 37 -0.64 15.19 3.22
N PRO A 38 -0.37 15.61 4.47
CA PRO A 38 -0.37 17.03 4.81
C PRO A 38 0.56 17.82 3.88
N ASP A 39 0.29 19.11 3.66
CA ASP A 39 1.05 19.97 2.73
C ASP A 39 2.58 19.92 2.95
N ASP A 40 3.02 19.80 4.21
CA ASP A 40 4.43 19.68 4.60
C ASP A 40 4.79 18.27 5.15
N GLY A 41 3.97 17.27 4.85
CA GLY A 41 4.18 15.89 5.27
C GLY A 41 5.41 15.29 4.59
N PRO A 42 6.33 14.63 5.31
CA PRO A 42 7.48 14.00 4.67
C PRO A 42 7.03 12.83 3.79
N SER A 43 7.78 12.55 2.73
CA SER A 43 7.62 11.29 2.00
C SER A 43 7.87 10.10 2.93
N THR A 44 7.04 9.06 2.83
CA THR A 44 7.14 7.87 3.67
C THR A 44 7.19 6.60 2.84
N TRP A 45 7.81 5.56 3.41
CA TRP A 45 7.70 4.21 2.89
C TRP A 45 6.51 3.52 3.53
N SER A 46 5.68 2.89 2.70
CA SER A 46 4.58 2.03 3.14
C SER A 46 4.88 0.59 2.74
N ILE A 47 4.62 -0.34 3.66
CA ILE A 47 4.75 -1.78 3.40
C ILE A 47 3.36 -2.36 3.15
N PHE A 48 3.28 -3.26 2.18
CA PHE A 48 2.08 -4.07 1.90
C PHE A 48 2.39 -5.54 2.18
N PHE A 49 1.57 -6.17 3.02
CA PHE A 49 1.56 -7.61 3.19
C PHE A 49 0.45 -8.24 2.34
N GLY A 50 0.75 -9.37 1.71
CA GLY A 50 -0.22 -10.15 0.96
C GLY A 50 -1.14 -10.95 1.89
N ALA A 51 -2.44 -10.90 1.66
CA ALA A 51 -3.45 -11.66 2.39
C ALA A 51 -4.34 -12.45 1.43
N GLU A 52 -4.66 -13.70 1.77
CA GLU A 52 -5.65 -14.50 1.01
C GLU A 52 -7.07 -13.94 1.12
N ASP A 53 -7.40 -13.39 2.30
CA ASP A 53 -8.66 -12.75 2.63
C ASP A 53 -8.37 -11.52 3.50
N VAL A 54 -8.56 -10.33 2.92
CA VAL A 54 -8.21 -9.06 3.56
C VAL A 54 -9.13 -8.75 4.73
N ASP A 55 -10.44 -8.97 4.60
CA ASP A 55 -11.42 -8.70 5.66
C ASP A 55 -11.18 -9.61 6.86
N LYS A 56 -10.96 -10.91 6.62
CA LYS A 56 -10.64 -11.86 7.68
C LYS A 56 -9.31 -11.52 8.36
N THR A 57 -8.34 -11.02 7.60
CA THR A 57 -7.05 -10.58 8.16
C THR A 57 -7.23 -9.34 9.04
N LEU A 58 -8.04 -8.36 8.62
CA LEU A 58 -8.39 -7.20 9.46
C LEU A 58 -9.09 -7.62 10.75
N GLN A 59 -10.05 -8.54 10.68
CA GLN A 59 -10.72 -9.07 11.87
C GLN A 59 -9.71 -9.70 12.83
N THR A 60 -8.79 -10.51 12.30
CA THR A 60 -7.72 -11.13 13.10
C THR A 60 -6.84 -10.07 13.77
N ILE A 61 -6.49 -8.99 13.07
CA ILE A 61 -5.71 -7.89 13.63
C ILE A 61 -6.45 -7.24 14.80
N THR A 62 -7.73 -6.91 14.62
CA THR A 62 -8.53 -6.27 15.68
C THR A 62 -8.76 -7.18 16.88
N ASP A 63 -8.99 -8.48 16.66
CA ASP A 63 -9.18 -9.46 17.73
C ASP A 63 -7.92 -9.61 18.61
N ASN A 64 -6.75 -9.26 18.06
CA ASN A 64 -5.46 -9.28 18.76
C ASN A 64 -4.98 -7.89 19.20
N GLY A 65 -5.88 -6.91 19.25
CA GLY A 65 -5.61 -5.57 19.80
C GLY A 65 -5.00 -4.56 18.83
N GLY A 66 -4.93 -4.90 17.54
CA GLY A 66 -4.59 -3.94 16.50
C GLY A 66 -5.77 -3.06 16.09
N ALA A 67 -5.55 -2.15 15.15
CA ALA A 67 -6.55 -1.21 14.68
C ALA A 67 -6.66 -1.19 13.15
N VAL A 68 -7.88 -1.01 12.65
CA VAL A 68 -8.12 -0.70 11.23
C VAL A 68 -7.99 0.81 11.06
N LEU A 69 -7.08 1.25 10.19
CA LEU A 69 -6.86 2.66 9.86
C LEU A 69 -7.61 3.05 8.58
N ARG A 70 -7.64 2.15 7.61
CA ARG A 70 -8.47 2.24 6.40
C ARG A 70 -9.17 0.92 6.20
N ALA A 71 -10.50 0.96 6.12
CA ALA A 71 -11.31 -0.22 5.84
C ALA A 71 -10.94 -0.85 4.50
N ALA A 72 -11.19 -2.15 4.37
CA ALA A 72 -10.94 -2.86 3.13
C ALA A 72 -11.83 -2.33 2.00
N GLU A 73 -11.22 -2.02 0.87
CA GLU A 73 -11.89 -1.55 -0.33
C GLU A 73 -11.43 -2.35 -1.56
N ASP A 74 -12.34 -2.57 -2.50
CA ASP A 74 -12.00 -3.18 -3.79
C ASP A 74 -11.44 -2.10 -4.73
N THR A 75 -10.28 -2.39 -5.31
CA THR A 75 -9.60 -1.50 -6.25
C THR A 75 -9.23 -2.27 -7.52
N PRO A 76 -8.87 -1.58 -8.62
CA PRO A 76 -8.31 -2.24 -9.80
C PRO A 76 -7.04 -3.08 -9.53
N TYR A 77 -6.38 -2.88 -8.38
CA TYR A 77 -5.15 -3.56 -7.98
C TYR A 77 -5.36 -4.67 -6.95
N GLY A 78 -6.62 -5.00 -6.64
CA GLY A 78 -7.01 -5.95 -5.61
C GLY A 78 -7.74 -5.28 -4.45
N ARG A 79 -8.00 -6.07 -3.41
CA ARG A 79 -8.62 -5.58 -2.17
C ARG A 79 -7.53 -5.02 -1.25
N LEU A 80 -7.63 -3.75 -0.87
CA LEU A 80 -6.59 -3.05 -0.10
C LEU A 80 -7.14 -2.54 1.23
N ALA A 81 -6.30 -2.53 2.26
CA ALA A 81 -6.63 -1.96 3.56
C ALA A 81 -5.38 -1.42 4.27
N SER A 82 -5.57 -0.63 5.33
CA SER A 82 -4.49 -0.17 6.21
C SER A 82 -4.80 -0.49 7.67
N ALA A 83 -3.80 -0.92 8.41
CA ALA A 83 -3.93 -1.33 9.79
C ALA A 83 -2.71 -0.92 10.62
N ALA A 84 -2.88 -0.93 11.94
CA ALA A 84 -1.80 -0.83 12.91
C ALA A 84 -1.80 -2.05 13.83
N ASP A 85 -0.60 -2.53 14.20
CA ASP A 85 -0.47 -3.52 15.26
C ASP A 85 -0.67 -2.89 16.66
N PRO A 86 -0.75 -3.69 17.75
CA PRO A 86 -0.93 -3.16 19.11
C PRO A 86 0.20 -2.24 19.61
N THR A 87 1.35 -2.23 18.95
CA THR A 87 2.48 -1.33 19.27
C THR A 87 2.44 -0.02 18.48
N GLY A 88 1.49 0.11 17.53
CA GLY A 88 1.30 1.27 16.69
C GLY A 88 2.05 1.20 15.35
N ALA A 89 2.67 0.07 14.99
CA ALA A 89 3.33 -0.06 13.71
C ALA A 89 2.29 -0.12 12.58
N VAL A 90 2.38 0.80 11.62
CA VAL A 90 1.43 0.92 10.51
C VAL A 90 1.89 0.12 9.31
N PHE A 91 0.97 -0.63 8.71
CA PHE A 91 1.18 -1.39 7.49
C PHE A 91 -0.11 -1.47 6.66
N ASN A 92 0.03 -1.90 5.41
CA ASN A 92 -1.09 -2.11 4.50
C ASN A 92 -1.26 -3.59 4.19
N LEU A 93 -2.49 -3.95 3.83
CA LEU A 93 -2.84 -5.26 3.31
C LEU A 93 -3.20 -5.15 1.84
N SER A 94 -2.84 -6.17 1.08
CA SER A 94 -3.29 -6.36 -0.30
C SER A 94 -3.74 -7.80 -0.49
N SER A 95 -4.82 -8.00 -1.24
CA SER A 95 -5.19 -9.35 -1.67
C SER A 95 -4.08 -9.95 -2.51
N LEU A 96 -3.72 -11.20 -2.28
CA LEU A 96 -2.82 -11.93 -3.17
C LEU A 96 -3.39 -11.97 -4.58
N ARG A 97 -2.55 -11.68 -5.59
CA ARG A 97 -2.92 -11.89 -6.99
C ARG A 97 -3.11 -13.39 -7.22
N ARG A 98 -4.27 -13.78 -7.76
CA ARG A 98 -4.49 -15.13 -8.29
C ARG A 98 -4.10 -15.20 -9.75
#